data_AF-Q5BMW7-F1
#
_entry.id   AF-Q5BMW7-F1
#
_cell.length_a   1.000
_cell.length_b   1.000
_cell.length_c   1.000
_cell.angle_alpha   90.00
_cell.angle_beta   90.00
_cell.angle_gamma   90.00
#
_symmetry.space_group_name_H-M   'P 1'
#
loop_
_entity.id
_entity.type
_entity.pdbx_description
1 polymer ?
#
loop_
_entity_poly.entity_id
_entity_poly.type
_entity_poly.pdbx_seq_one_letter_code
_entity_poly.pdbx_strand_id
1 'polypeptide(L)'
;SKGLGKQCALLTDGRFSGGTSGLSIGHASPEAAAGGAISLVRDGDKILIDIPNRSINLLISDEELALRRAEQDAKGWKPVEVRPRKVTTALKAYALLATSADKGAVRDKAMLDG
;
A
#
# COMPACT_ATOMS: atom_id res chain seq x y z
N SER A 1 -22.24 -11.66 1.61
CA SER A 1 -21.38 -10.98 2.62
C SER A 1 -21.16 -11.94 3.77
N LYS A 2 -19.92 -12.08 4.30
CA LYS A 2 -19.64 -12.94 5.48
C LYS A 2 -20.12 -12.35 6.81
N GLY A 3 -20.81 -11.20 6.80
CA GLY A 3 -21.31 -10.55 8.02
C GLY A 3 -20.24 -9.84 8.86
N LEU A 4 -18.99 -9.80 8.41
CA LEU A 4 -17.84 -9.31 9.17
C LEU A 4 -17.62 -7.80 9.09
N GLY A 5 -18.50 -7.05 8.42
CA GLY A 5 -18.31 -5.63 8.16
C GLY A 5 -18.11 -4.76 9.42
N LYS A 6 -18.73 -5.15 10.54
CA LYS A 6 -18.57 -4.46 11.84
C LYS A 6 -17.38 -4.99 12.66
N GLN A 7 -16.77 -6.09 12.24
CA GLN A 7 -15.74 -6.81 13.00
C GLN A 7 -14.34 -6.67 12.39
N CYS A 8 -14.26 -6.35 11.09
CA CYS A 8 -13.01 -6.31 10.36
C CYS A 8 -12.92 -5.04 9.52
N ALA A 9 -11.76 -4.37 9.59
CA ALA A 9 -11.40 -3.28 8.71
C ALA A 9 -10.58 -3.80 7.53
N LEU A 10 -10.73 -3.17 6.37
CA LEU A 10 -9.96 -3.46 5.16
C LEU A 10 -9.07 -2.26 4.84
N LEU A 11 -7.78 -2.51 4.58
CA LEU A 11 -6.79 -1.50 4.23
C LEU A 11 -5.97 -1.97 3.02
N THR A 12 -5.76 -1.10 2.04
CA THR A 12 -4.94 -1.37 0.85
C THR A 12 -4.32 -0.09 0.29
N ASP A 13 -3.15 -0.22 -0.34
CA ASP A 13 -2.55 0.81 -1.21
C ASP A 13 -3.25 0.91 -2.58
N GLY A 14 -4.03 -0.10 -2.95
CA GLY A 14 -4.92 -0.10 -4.10
C GLY A 14 -6.26 0.60 -3.82
N ARG A 15 -7.34 0.06 -4.41
CA ARG A 15 -8.69 0.62 -4.32
C ARG A 15 -9.75 -0.46 -4.07
N PHE A 16 -10.85 -0.08 -3.44
CA PHE A 16 -12.07 -0.89 -3.34
C PHE A 16 -13.15 -0.36 -4.30
N SER A 17 -14.09 -1.21 -4.72
CA SER A 17 -15.23 -0.82 -5.54
C SER A 17 -16.54 -0.90 -4.73
N GLY A 18 -17.14 0.25 -4.41
CA GLY A 18 -18.46 0.33 -3.78
C GLY A 18 -18.46 0.20 -2.25
N GLY A 19 -19.52 0.71 -1.62
CA GLY A 19 -19.69 0.78 -0.17
C GLY A 19 -19.90 -0.59 0.47
N THR A 20 -18.81 -1.22 0.88
CA THR A 20 -18.85 -2.30 1.86
C THR A 20 -19.41 -1.78 3.18
N SER A 21 -20.25 -2.54 3.87
CA SER A 21 -20.56 -2.25 5.26
C SER A 21 -19.28 -2.45 6.09
N GLY A 22 -18.77 -1.38 6.72
CA GLY A 22 -17.55 -1.42 7.53
C GLY A 22 -16.48 -0.40 7.11
N LEU A 23 -15.32 -0.45 7.77
CA LEU A 23 -14.17 0.38 7.44
C LEU A 23 -13.43 -0.23 6.25
N SER A 24 -13.43 0.46 5.10
CA SER A 24 -12.64 0.09 3.92
C SER A 24 -11.86 1.29 3.42
N ILE A 25 -10.54 1.22 3.58
CA ILE A 25 -9.62 2.32 3.37
C ILE A 25 -8.67 1.95 2.23
N GLY A 26 -8.73 2.71 1.14
CA GLY A 26 -7.84 2.55 -0.01
C GLY A 26 -6.81 3.67 -0.08
N HIS A 27 -5.98 3.63 -1.13
CA HIS A 27 -4.99 4.65 -1.46
C HIS A 27 -3.95 4.92 -0.35
N ALA A 28 -3.68 3.92 0.50
CA ALA A 28 -2.60 4.02 1.48
C ALA A 28 -1.29 4.36 0.76
N SER A 29 -0.70 5.50 1.15
CA SER A 29 0.46 6.09 0.47
C SER A 29 1.55 6.43 1.50
N PRO A 30 2.85 6.22 1.21
CA PRO A 30 3.38 5.57 0.00
C PRO A 30 2.90 4.12 -0.15
N GLU A 31 2.78 3.63 -1.38
CA GLU A 31 2.36 2.25 -1.65
C GLU A 31 3.45 1.25 -1.22
N ALA A 32 3.10 -0.03 -1.15
CA ALA A 32 4.05 -1.09 -0.77
C ALA A 32 5.29 -1.13 -1.68
N ALA A 33 5.08 -0.97 -3.00
CA ALA A 33 6.15 -0.97 -3.99
C ALA A 33 7.08 0.27 -3.90
N ALA A 34 6.61 1.34 -3.27
CA ALA A 34 7.35 2.59 -3.06
C ALA A 34 7.97 2.69 -1.65
N GLY A 35 8.00 1.60 -0.89
CA GLY A 35 8.57 1.60 0.46
C GLY A 35 7.64 2.09 1.56
N GLY A 36 6.33 2.11 1.33
CA GLY A 36 5.35 2.50 2.34
C GLY A 36 5.31 1.57 3.54
N ALA A 37 4.98 2.11 4.73
CA ALA A 37 4.89 1.32 5.96
C ALA A 37 3.90 0.14 5.87
N ILE A 38 2.90 0.21 4.99
CA ILE A 38 1.95 -0.89 4.72
C ILE A 38 2.64 -2.20 4.31
N SER A 39 3.81 -2.13 3.67
CA SER A 39 4.59 -3.31 3.26
C SER A 39 5.43 -3.93 4.39
N LEU A 40 5.52 -3.26 5.54
CA LEU A 40 6.25 -3.73 6.72
C LEU A 40 5.34 -4.39 7.77
N VAL A 41 4.03 -4.37 7.53
CA VAL A 41 3.03 -5.05 8.35
C VAL A 41 3.25 -6.57 8.27
N ARG A 42 3.20 -7.22 9.43
CA ARG A 42 3.27 -8.68 9.58
C ARG A 42 2.02 -9.19 10.29
N ASP A 43 1.70 -10.46 10.07
CA ASP A 43 0.56 -11.10 10.74
C ASP A 43 0.69 -10.99 12.26
N GLY A 44 -0.41 -10.60 12.91
CA GLY A 44 -0.47 -10.39 14.36
C GLY A 44 -0.16 -8.97 14.81
N ASP A 45 0.37 -8.09 13.94
CA ASP A 45 0.53 -6.68 14.27
C ASP A 45 -0.82 -6.01 14.56
N LYS A 46 -0.81 -5.06 15.48
CA LYS A 46 -1.99 -4.23 15.77
C LYS A 46 -1.97 -2.97 14.92
N ILE A 47 -3.09 -2.66 14.29
CA ILE A 47 -3.31 -1.42 13.55
C ILE A 47 -4.39 -0.62 14.26
N LEU A 48 -4.07 0.61 14.66
CA LEU A 48 -5.02 1.56 15.23
C LEU A 48 -5.58 2.44 14.12
N ILE A 49 -6.89 2.37 13.89
CA ILE A 49 -7.61 3.28 12.99
C ILE A 49 -8.41 4.25 13.85
N ASP A 50 -7.97 5.51 13.87
CA ASP A 50 -8.60 6.58 14.64
C ASP A 50 -9.29 7.55 13.68
N ILE A 51 -10.61 7.41 13.56
CA ILE A 51 -11.44 8.22 12.67
C ILE A 51 -11.52 9.69 13.13
N PRO A 52 -11.78 10.01 14.42
CA PRO A 52 -11.75 11.38 14.91
C PRO A 52 -10.43 12.11 14.60
N ASN A 53 -9.28 11.45 14.83
CA ASN A 53 -7.96 12.04 14.60
C ASN A 53 -7.44 11.84 13.17
N ARG A 54 -8.21 11.18 12.29
CA ARG A 54 -7.87 10.90 10.89
C ARG A 54 -6.50 10.23 10.74
N SER A 55 -6.19 9.24 11.59
CA SER A 55 -4.91 8.55 11.57
C SER A 55 -5.06 7.02 11.49
N ILE A 56 -4.04 6.39 10.93
CA ILE A 56 -3.90 4.93 10.87
C ILE A 56 -2.46 4.62 11.27
N ASN A 57 -2.28 3.95 12.40
CA ASN A 57 -0.97 3.71 12.98
C ASN A 57 -0.71 2.20 13.12
N LEU A 58 0.43 1.76 12.63
CA LEU A 58 0.97 0.43 12.94
C LEU A 58 1.58 0.50 14.34
N LEU A 59 1.01 -0.24 15.30
CA LEU A 59 1.39 -0.18 16.71
C LEU A 59 2.58 -1.09 17.00
N ILE A 60 3.73 -0.73 16.44
CA ILE A 60 5.04 -1.30 16.74
C ILE A 60 5.98 -0.16 17.15
N SER A 61 7.11 -0.49 17.78
CA SER A 61 8.10 0.52 18.13
C SER A 61 8.86 1.03 16.89
N ASP A 62 9.45 2.20 16.99
CA ASP A 62 10.24 2.78 15.90
C ASP A 62 11.47 1.92 15.57
N GLU A 63 12.06 1.25 16.57
CA GLU A 63 13.18 0.34 16.39
C GLU A 63 12.78 -0.90 15.57
N GLU A 64 11.62 -1.50 15.89
CA GLU A 64 11.09 -2.64 15.13
C GLU A 64 10.74 -2.20 13.70
N LEU A 65 10.11 -1.04 13.52
CA LEU A 65 9.79 -0.51 12.19
C LEU A 65 11.07 -0.28 11.36
N ALA A 66 12.11 0.28 11.97
CA ALA A 66 13.41 0.51 11.32
C ALA A 66 14.12 -0.80 10.96
N LEU A 67 14.08 -1.80 11.86
CA LEU A 67 14.63 -3.13 11.60
C LEU A 67 13.94 -3.77 10.39
N ARG A 68 12.60 -3.79 10.37
CA ARG A 68 11.83 -4.35 9.26
C ARG A 68 12.09 -3.62 7.94
N ARG A 69 12.27 -2.29 8.00
CA ARG A 69 12.63 -1.50 6.83
C ARG A 69 13.98 -1.91 6.27
N ALA A 70 15.01 -2.01 7.12
CA ALA A 70 16.34 -2.45 6.68
C ALA A 70 16.33 -3.86 6.08
N GLU A 71 15.59 -4.80 6.68
CA GLU A 71 15.40 -6.14 6.13
C GLU A 71 14.71 -6.12 4.75
N GLN A 72 13.73 -5.24 4.56
CA GLN A 72 12.99 -5.14 3.31
C GLN A 72 13.78 -4.39 2.23
N ASP A 73 14.55 -3.37 2.60
CA ASP A 73 15.48 -2.68 1.70
C ASP A 73 16.51 -3.66 1.10
N ALA A 74 17.03 -4.59 1.92
CA ALA A 74 17.95 -5.63 1.46
C ALA A 74 17.30 -6.61 0.45
N LYS A 75 15.99 -6.84 0.53
CA LYS A 75 15.23 -7.69 -0.41
C LYS A 75 14.75 -6.93 -1.65
N GLY A 76 14.58 -5.62 -1.51
CA GLY A 76 13.98 -4.71 -2.50
C GLY A 76 12.46 -4.65 -2.41
N TRP A 77 11.89 -3.53 -2.86
CA TRP A 77 10.45 -3.24 -2.84
C TRP A 77 9.72 -3.83 -4.04
N LYS A 78 9.68 -5.16 -4.12
CA LYS A 78 9.06 -5.90 -5.21
C LYS A 78 8.30 -7.13 -4.68
N PRO A 79 7.35 -7.68 -5.46
CA PRO A 79 6.66 -8.90 -5.07
C PRO A 79 7.65 -10.03 -4.72
N VAL A 80 7.42 -10.68 -3.58
CA VAL A 80 8.25 -11.80 -3.10
C VAL A 80 8.18 -12.99 -4.07
N GLU A 81 6.97 -13.31 -4.52
CA GLU A 81 6.75 -14.41 -5.45
C GLU A 81 6.84 -13.95 -6.91
N VAL A 82 7.47 -14.78 -7.73
CA VAL A 82 7.43 -14.62 -9.18
C VAL A 82 6.00 -14.84 -9.66
N ARG A 83 5.39 -13.77 -10.20
CA ARG A 83 4.03 -13.84 -10.76
C ARG A 83 4.13 -14.17 -12.25
N PRO A 84 3.72 -15.38 -12.72
CA PRO A 84 3.78 -15.77 -14.13
C PRO A 84 2.67 -15.07 -14.93
N ARG A 85 2.75 -13.74 -15.04
CA ARG A 85 1.80 -12.92 -15.79
C ARG A 85 2.52 -12.15 -16.88
N LYS A 86 1.94 -12.13 -18.08
CA LYS A 86 2.44 -11.28 -19.17
C LYS A 86 2.16 -9.82 -18.84
N VAL A 87 3.19 -9.06 -18.48
CA VAL A 87 3.09 -7.60 -18.28
C VAL A 87 3.30 -6.93 -19.63
N THR A 88 2.25 -6.33 -20.17
CA THR A 88 2.29 -5.64 -21.46
C THR A 88 3.14 -4.37 -21.39
N THR A 89 3.63 -3.90 -22.54
CA THR A 89 4.38 -2.64 -22.63
C THR A 89 3.58 -1.46 -22.06
N ALA A 90 2.27 -1.40 -22.32
CA ALA A 90 1.39 -0.37 -21.77
C ALA A 90 1.37 -0.37 -20.22
N LEU A 91 1.32 -1.54 -19.59
CA LEU A 91 1.36 -1.64 -18.12
C LEU A 91 2.72 -1.30 -17.55
N LYS A 92 3.81 -1.63 -18.26
CA LYS A 92 5.17 -1.21 -17.87
C LYS A 92 5.32 0.31 -17.92
N ALA A 93 4.85 0.93 -19.02
CA ALA A 93 4.86 2.39 -19.16
C ALA A 93 3.99 3.06 -18.09
N TYR A 94 2.81 2.51 -17.80
CA TYR A 94 1.97 3.01 -16.71
C TYR A 94 2.69 2.95 -15.35
N ALA A 95 3.28 1.80 -15.00
CA ALA A 95 3.99 1.63 -13.73
C ALA A 95 5.21 2.55 -13.60
N LEU A 96 5.88 2.88 -14.71
CA LEU A 96 7.02 3.80 -14.72
C LEU A 96 6.60 5.26 -14.49
N LEU A 97 5.46 5.66 -15.07
CA LEU A 97 5.04 7.06 -15.10
C LEU A 97 4.04 7.43 -14.00
N ALA A 98 3.32 6.47 -13.42
CA ALA A 98 2.29 6.76 -12.44
C ALA A 98 2.90 7.34 -11.16
N THR A 99 2.36 8.48 -10.72
CA THR A 99 2.67 9.04 -9.40
C THR A 99 1.89 8.32 -8.31
N SER A 100 2.27 8.56 -7.06
CA SER A 100 1.57 8.02 -5.89
C SER A 100 0.10 8.46 -5.84
N ALA A 101 -0.75 7.65 -5.20
CA ALA A 101 -2.19 7.85 -5.15
C ALA A 101 -2.59 9.15 -4.42
N ASP A 102 -1.81 9.58 -3.42
CA ASP A 102 -1.95 10.88 -2.75
C ASP A 102 -1.76 12.08 -3.70
N LYS A 103 -1.09 11.88 -4.84
CA LYS A 103 -0.91 12.86 -5.92
C LYS A 103 -1.90 12.66 -7.08
N GLY A 104 -2.91 11.80 -6.89
CA GLY A 104 -3.96 11.53 -7.87
C GLY A 104 -3.58 10.50 -8.94
N ALA A 105 -2.48 9.76 -8.78
CA ALA A 105 -2.00 8.76 -9.73
C ALA A 105 -1.89 9.28 -11.18
N VAL A 106 -1.48 10.55 -11.32
CA VAL A 106 -1.23 11.19 -12.61
C VAL A 106 0.04 10.63 -13.25
N ARG A 107 0.27 10.92 -14.54
CA ARG A 107 1.53 10.55 -15.21
C ARG A 107 2.55 11.65 -15.01
N ASP A 108 3.73 11.28 -14.51
CA ASP A 108 4.89 12.16 -14.44
C ASP A 108 5.47 12.36 -15.84
N LYS A 109 5.21 13.53 -16.42
CA LYS A 109 5.67 13.87 -17.78
C LYS A 109 7.15 14.17 -17.82
N ALA A 110 7.77 14.57 -16.70
CA ALA A 110 9.19 14.89 -16.67
C ALA A 110 10.07 13.68 -17.02
N MET A 111 9.56 12.46 -16.80
CA MET A 111 10.22 11.21 -17.18
C MET A 111 10.27 10.96 -18.70
N LEU A 112 9.55 11.76 -19.51
CA LEU A 112 9.51 11.65 -20.97
C LEU A 112 10.36 12.71 -21.67
N ASP A 113 10.66 13.82 -20.99
CA ASP A 113 11.37 14.98 -21.54
C ASP A 113 12.91 14.90 -21.29
N GLY A 114 13.41 13.71 -20.93
CA GLY A 114 14.82 13.42 -20.66
C GLY A 114 15.60 12.89 -21.86
#